data_AF-A0A9P5W9F0-F1
#
_entry.id   AF-A0A9P5W9F0-F1
#
_cell.length_a   1.000
_cell.length_b   1.000
_cell.length_c   1.000
_cell.angle_alpha   90.00
_cell.angle_beta   90.00
_cell.angle_gamma   90.00
#
_symmetry.space_group_name_H-M   'P 1'
#
loop_
_entity.id
_entity.type
_entity.pdbx_description
1 polymer ?
#
loop_
_entity_poly.entity_id
_entity_poly.type
_entity_poly.pdbx_seq_one_letter_code
_entity_poly.pdbx_strand_id
1 'polypeptide(L)'
;MRTKFDSIYFAVEKNQTLGPQDRSHAYADEKSNKFYVTYISGVSSDGKTSYYEFASYKDLPSFLKAYSKIPDKEKCFNEQIRAGYACSEYYDIDWTLKSSVEDPEET
;
A
#
# COMPACT_ATOMS: atom_id res chain seq x y z
N MET A 1 14.41 7.90 -6.51
CA MET A 1 12.99 8.27 -6.72
C MET A 1 12.59 7.96 -8.16
N ARG A 2 11.34 7.57 -8.39
CA ARG A 2 10.79 7.33 -9.74
C ARG A 2 9.40 7.94 -9.83
N THR A 3 9.00 8.43 -11.01
CA THR A 3 7.63 8.90 -11.24
C THR A 3 6.80 7.76 -11.82
N LYS A 4 5.69 7.42 -11.16
CA LYS A 4 4.71 6.43 -11.61
C LYS A 4 3.32 6.89 -11.18
N PHE A 5 2.27 6.55 -11.93
CA PHE A 5 0.88 6.77 -11.51
C PHE A 5 0.60 8.21 -11.02
N ASP A 6 1.12 9.22 -11.74
CA ASP A 6 0.99 10.64 -11.41
C ASP A 6 1.55 11.05 -10.02
N SER A 7 2.44 10.25 -9.42
CA SER A 7 3.11 10.54 -8.15
C SER A 7 4.61 10.17 -8.18
N ILE A 8 5.35 10.67 -7.18
CA ILE A 8 6.71 10.24 -6.89
C ILE A 8 6.66 9.03 -5.96
N TYR A 9 7.40 7.98 -6.36
CA TYR A 9 7.55 6.72 -5.65
C TYR A 9 8.96 6.61 -5.05
N PHE A 10 9.00 6.24 -3.78
CA PHE A 10 10.19 6.05 -2.98
C PHE A 10 10.38 4.56 -2.71
N ALA A 11 11.45 3.99 -3.24
CA ALA A 11 11.85 2.60 -3.05
C ALA A 11 13.11 2.53 -2.18
N VAL A 12 13.47 1.32 -1.74
CA VAL A 12 14.76 1.07 -1.10
C VAL A 12 15.88 1.41 -2.08
N GLU A 13 16.79 2.29 -1.66
CA GLU A 13 17.95 2.73 -2.43
C GLU A 13 19.21 2.59 -1.57
N LYS A 14 20.33 2.17 -2.17
CA LYS A 14 21.62 2.11 -1.48
C LYS A 14 22.05 3.52 -1.06
N ASN A 15 22.70 3.64 0.10
CA ASN A 15 23.30 4.87 0.62
C ASN A 15 22.29 5.99 0.97
N GLN A 16 21.08 5.64 1.39
CA GLN A 16 20.13 6.60 1.96
C GLN A 16 20.17 6.55 3.49
N THR A 17 20.17 7.71 4.13
CA THR A 17 20.11 7.85 5.60
C THR A 17 18.72 7.62 6.16
N LEU A 18 17.68 7.91 5.38
CA LEU A 18 16.27 7.72 5.75
C LEU A 18 15.64 6.56 4.96
N GLY A 19 14.74 5.83 5.62
CA GLY A 19 13.94 4.79 4.98
C GLY A 19 13.05 5.35 3.88
N PRO A 20 12.65 4.54 2.89
CA PRO A 20 11.81 5.00 1.79
C PRO A 20 10.44 5.53 2.24
N GLN A 21 9.87 4.97 3.32
CA GLN A 21 8.64 5.46 3.92
C GLN A 21 8.81 6.86 4.52
N ASP A 22 9.85 7.08 5.32
CA ASP A 22 10.15 8.38 5.92
C ASP A 22 10.40 9.45 4.85
N ARG A 23 11.10 9.09 3.77
CA ARG A 23 11.29 9.99 2.62
C ARG A 23 9.97 10.34 1.94
N SER A 24 9.06 9.37 1.79
CA SER A 24 7.72 9.61 1.24
C SER A 24 6.89 10.54 2.14
N HIS A 25 6.99 10.38 3.47
CA HIS A 25 6.33 11.27 4.43
C HIS A 25 6.90 12.67 4.38
N ALA A 26 8.23 12.83 4.37
CA ALA A 26 8.86 14.14 4.24
C ALA A 26 8.45 14.87 2.95
N TYR A 27 8.40 14.14 1.83
CA TYR A 27 7.88 14.68 0.57
C TYR A 27 6.40 15.07 0.67
N ALA A 28 5.60 14.24 1.32
CA ALA A 28 4.18 14.53 1.51
C ALA A 28 3.96 15.80 2.36
N ASP A 29 4.77 15.99 3.40
CA ASP A 29 4.73 17.17 4.25
C ASP A 29 5.12 18.43 3.44
N GLU A 30 6.16 18.34 2.61
CA GLU A 30 6.57 19.43 1.69
C GLU A 30 5.46 19.80 0.69
N LYS A 31 4.75 18.81 0.16
CA LYS A 31 3.68 19.02 -0.84
C LYS A 31 2.29 19.21 -0.24
N SER A 32 2.15 19.15 1.08
CA SER A 32 0.86 19.13 1.76
C SER A 32 -0.08 18.02 1.25
N ASN A 33 0.48 16.86 0.95
CA ASN A 33 -0.26 15.67 0.54
C ASN A 33 -0.92 15.00 1.75
N LYS A 34 -2.16 14.52 1.56
CA LYS A 34 -3.00 13.98 2.64
C LYS A 34 -3.34 12.50 2.50
N PHE A 35 -3.05 11.90 1.35
CA PHE A 35 -3.32 10.48 1.12
C PHE A 35 -2.02 9.74 0.82
N TYR A 36 -1.74 8.69 1.58
CA TYR A 36 -0.44 8.01 1.60
C TYR A 36 -0.64 6.55 1.24
N VAL A 37 0.19 6.01 0.36
CA VAL A 37 0.01 4.66 -0.16
C VAL A 37 1.30 3.89 -0.23
N THR A 38 1.20 2.60 0.00
CA THR A 38 2.27 1.62 -0.20
C THR A 38 1.85 0.69 -1.32
N TYR A 39 2.74 0.48 -2.28
CA TYR A 39 2.56 -0.46 -3.38
C TYR A 39 3.54 -1.62 -3.23
N ILE A 40 3.07 -2.83 -3.52
CA ILE A 40 3.94 -4.00 -3.66
C ILE A 40 4.51 -3.96 -5.07
N SER A 41 5.79 -3.63 -5.20
CA SER A 41 6.49 -3.52 -6.49
C SER A 41 7.06 -4.84 -6.99
N GLY A 42 7.04 -5.88 -6.15
CA GLY A 42 7.47 -7.22 -6.52
C GLY A 42 7.68 -8.11 -5.31
N VAL A 43 8.02 -9.36 -5.57
CA VAL A 43 8.42 -10.35 -4.56
C VAL A 43 9.76 -10.94 -4.99
N SER A 44 10.61 -11.29 -4.03
CA SER A 44 11.84 -12.03 -4.29
C SER A 44 11.55 -13.36 -4.98
N SER A 45 12.56 -13.90 -5.69
CA SER A 45 12.41 -15.16 -6.45
C SER A 45 12.05 -16.37 -5.59
N ASP A 46 12.30 -16.32 -4.29
CA ASP A 46 11.94 -17.35 -3.32
C ASP A 46 10.55 -17.14 -2.67
N GLY A 47 9.85 -16.07 -3.04
CA GLY A 47 8.52 -15.73 -2.52
C GLY A 47 8.50 -15.12 -1.11
N LYS A 48 9.66 -14.94 -0.46
CA LYS A 48 9.71 -14.60 0.98
C LYS A 48 9.77 -13.12 1.28
N THR A 49 10.28 -12.31 0.35
CA THR A 49 10.49 -10.87 0.56
C THR A 49 9.64 -10.08 -0.40
N SER A 50 8.72 -9.28 0.12
CA SER A 50 8.00 -8.29 -0.69
C SER A 50 8.81 -7.00 -0.77
N TYR A 51 8.90 -6.44 -1.98
CA TYR A 51 9.46 -5.12 -2.23
C TYR A 51 8.34 -4.10 -2.24
N TYR A 52 8.55 -3.01 -1.52
CA TYR A 52 7.56 -1.97 -1.35
C TYR A 52 8.05 -0.63 -1.90
N GLU A 53 7.12 0.10 -2.50
CA GLU A 53 7.30 1.49 -2.92
C GLU A 53 6.26 2.36 -2.21
N PHE A 54 6.69 3.55 -1.80
CA PHE A 54 5.87 4.47 -1.01
C PHE A 54 5.59 5.73 -1.82
N ALA A 55 4.36 6.22 -1.79
CA ALA A 55 3.94 7.42 -2.51
C ALA A 55 2.90 8.21 -1.70
N SER A 56 2.64 9.44 -2.12
CA SER A 56 1.61 10.28 -1.53
C SER A 56 0.94 11.16 -2.58
N TYR A 57 -0.34 11.45 -2.34
CA TYR A 57 -1.22 12.22 -3.20
C TYR A 57 -1.83 13.37 -2.41
N LYS A 58 -2.19 14.44 -3.11
CA LYS A 58 -2.83 15.63 -2.52
C LYS A 58 -3.99 15.25 -1.60
N ASP A 59 -4.85 14.36 -2.08
CA ASP A 59 -6.05 13.87 -1.41
C ASP A 59 -6.52 12.55 -2.05
N LEU A 60 -7.53 11.91 -1.44
CA LEU A 60 -8.14 10.68 -1.94
C LEU A 60 -8.70 10.82 -3.37
N PRO A 61 -9.43 11.90 -3.74
CA PRO A 61 -9.89 12.08 -5.12
C PRO A 61 -8.74 12.12 -6.15
N SER A 62 -7.64 12.80 -5.84
CA SER A 62 -6.46 12.86 -6.71
C SER A 62 -5.83 11.47 -6.87
N PHE A 63 -5.76 10.69 -5.79
CA PHE A 63 -5.35 9.30 -5.84
C PHE A 63 -6.27 8.46 -6.72
N LEU A 64 -7.59 8.48 -6.49
CA LEU A 64 -8.55 7.67 -7.25
C LEU A 64 -8.52 8.00 -8.75
N LYS A 65 -8.31 9.28 -9.10
CA LYS A 65 -8.12 9.70 -10.50
C LYS A 65 -6.88 9.06 -11.12
N ALA A 66 -5.74 9.05 -10.41
CA ALA A 66 -4.54 8.40 -10.89
C ALA A 66 -4.71 6.86 -10.95
N TYR A 67 -5.29 6.28 -9.89
CA TYR A 67 -5.53 4.85 -9.73
C TYR A 67 -6.43 4.27 -10.83
N SER A 68 -7.41 5.04 -11.29
CA SER A 68 -8.31 4.64 -12.39
C SER A 68 -7.59 4.32 -13.71
N LYS A 69 -6.38 4.84 -13.90
CA LYS A 69 -5.57 4.64 -15.12
C LYS A 69 -4.64 3.43 -15.03
N ILE A 70 -4.53 2.81 -13.85
CA ILE A 70 -3.62 1.69 -13.61
C ILE A 70 -4.23 0.41 -14.20
N PRO A 71 -3.46 -0.42 -14.93
CA PRO A 71 -3.94 -1.73 -15.37
C PRO A 71 -4.39 -2.60 -14.18
N ASP A 72 -5.49 -3.35 -14.32
CA ASP A 72 -6.07 -4.11 -13.20
C ASP A 72 -5.08 -5.11 -12.56
N LYS A 73 -4.18 -5.71 -13.35
CA LYS A 73 -3.12 -6.58 -12.85
C LYS A 73 -2.11 -5.90 -11.92
N GLU A 74 -2.04 -4.56 -11.95
CA GLU A 74 -1.16 -3.73 -11.11
C GLU A 74 -1.96 -2.98 -10.02
N LYS A 75 -3.27 -3.15 -9.95
CA LYS A 75 -4.14 -2.55 -8.94
C LYS A 75 -4.02 -3.30 -7.62
N CYS A 76 -3.00 -2.97 -6.85
CA CYS A 76 -2.86 -3.42 -5.47
C CYS A 76 -2.07 -2.37 -4.68
N PHE A 77 -2.67 -1.85 -3.62
CA PHE A 77 -2.05 -0.88 -2.73
C PHE A 77 -2.60 -1.03 -1.32
N ASN A 78 -1.83 -0.57 -0.35
CA ASN A 78 -2.26 -0.38 1.03
C ASN A 78 -2.28 1.12 1.32
N GLU A 79 -3.31 1.61 1.99
CA GLU A 79 -3.28 2.94 2.59
C GLU A 79 -2.31 2.96 3.78
N GLN A 80 -1.55 4.04 3.93
CA GLN A 80 -0.71 4.24 5.11
C GLN A 80 -1.40 5.15 6.12
N ILE A 81 -1.60 4.64 7.34
CA ILE A 81 -2.05 5.43 8.49
C ILE A 81 -0.81 5.92 9.25
N ARG A 82 -0.60 7.24 9.29
CA ARG A 82 0.58 7.84 9.91
C ARG A 82 0.43 7.93 11.43
N ALA A 83 1.45 7.51 12.15
CA ALA A 83 1.52 7.68 13.60
C ALA A 83 1.48 9.17 13.98
N GLY A 84 0.67 9.52 15.00
CA GLY A 84 0.51 10.90 15.47
C GLY A 84 -0.48 11.76 14.67
N TYR A 85 -1.14 11.21 13.65
CA TYR A 85 -2.18 11.90 12.88
C TYR A 85 -3.57 11.35 13.24
N ALA A 86 -4.59 12.21 13.16
CA ALA A 86 -5.98 11.77 13.31
C ALA A 86 -6.37 10.83 12.16
N CYS A 87 -7.07 9.75 12.48
CA CYS A 87 -7.66 8.82 11.53
C CYS A 87 -9.05 8.42 12.00
N SER A 88 -9.87 7.93 11.06
CA SER A 88 -11.13 7.29 11.41
C SER A 88 -10.87 5.97 12.13
N GLU A 89 -11.73 5.63 13.07
CA GLU A 89 -11.75 4.30 13.64
C GLU A 89 -12.14 3.27 12.57
N TYR A 90 -11.39 2.17 12.46
CA TYR A 90 -11.65 1.10 11.51
C TYR A 90 -11.31 -0.26 12.12
N TYR A 91 -11.96 -1.31 11.60
CA TYR A 91 -11.82 -2.68 12.07
C TYR A 91 -11.55 -3.60 10.88
N ASP A 92 -10.53 -4.46 11.01
CA ASP A 92 -10.30 -5.56 10.08
C ASP A 92 -10.95 -6.82 10.65
N ILE A 93 -12.07 -7.24 10.06
CA ILE A 93 -12.89 -8.34 10.56
C ILE A 93 -12.67 -9.55 9.67
N ASP A 94 -11.75 -10.41 10.07
CA ASP A 94 -11.55 -11.72 9.46
C ASP A 94 -12.51 -12.75 10.07
N TRP A 95 -13.28 -13.42 9.22
CA TRP A 95 -14.00 -14.63 9.60
C TRP A 95 -13.54 -15.80 8.74
N THR A 96 -13.26 -16.94 9.36
CA THR A 96 -13.03 -18.18 8.61
C THR A 96 -14.36 -18.89 8.49
N LEU A 97 -14.94 -18.91 7.28
CA LEU A 97 -16.02 -19.83 6.96
C LEU A 97 -15.50 -21.25 7.20
N LYS A 98 -16.02 -21.93 8.22
CA LYS A 98 -15.78 -23.37 8.37
C LYS A 98 -16.35 -24.04 7.11
N SER A 99 -15.47 -24.63 6.29
CA SER A 99 -15.92 -25.52 5.23
C SER A 99 -16.73 -26.63 5.89
N SER A 100 -17.97 -26.83 5.48
CA SER A 100 -18.75 -28.02 5.84
C SER A 100 -17.93 -29.25 5.47
N VAL A 101 -17.32 -29.88 6.47
CA VAL A 101 -16.77 -31.23 6.34
C VAL A 101 -17.99 -32.13 6.11
N GLU A 102 -17.93 -32.92 5.04
CA GLU A 102 -18.94 -33.91 4.64
C GLU A 102 -19.37 -34.74 5.85
N ASP A 103 -20.69 -34.85 6.07
CA ASP A 103 -21.26 -35.85 6.97
C ASP A 103 -20.78 -37.23 6.49
N PRO A 104 -20.04 -38.01 7.30
CA PRO A 104 -19.81 -39.39 6.96
C PRO A 104 -21.17 -40.10 7.01
N GLU A 105 -21.61 -40.63 5.87
CA GLU A 105 -22.79 -41.50 5.79
C GLU A 105 -22.72 -42.56 6.92
N GLU A 106 -23.66 -42.49 7.87
CA GLU A 106 -23.88 -43.59 8.82
C GLU A 106 -24.41 -44.79 8.03
N THR A 107 -23.57 -45.81 7.86
CA THR A 107 -23.92 -47.16 7.39
C THR A 107 -24.75 -47.93 8.40
#